data_AF-A0AAV0X4W3-F1
#
_entry.id   AF-A0AAV0X4W3-F1
#
_cell.length_a   1.000
_cell.length_b   1.000
_cell.length_c   1.000
_cell.angle_alpha   90.00
_cell.angle_beta   90.00
_cell.angle_gamma   90.00
#
_symmetry.space_group_name_H-M   'P 1'
#
loop_
_entity.id
_entity.type
_entity.pdbx_description
1 polymer ?
#
loop_
_entity_poly.entity_id
_entity_poly.type
_entity_poly.pdbx_seq_one_letter_code
_entity_poly.pdbx_strand_id
1 'polypeptide(L)'
;MDTWTADIWNGNEEECKRILNEPGNWEKVPLLFDDKIALGTFVRFKGMIQDMLNPEYYSSNYKIINSENDEFTLCQAKYHSSTKNLKPGEEVVFGDTLMERQILACIPIPGLNEWAKDVTNTNQNAESQLEENISKRIRLDPACQKYPKEIFIFVYPEDINSNELKLNQIVEVVGFLDRRTIQDDNGDLEGQSSIAKETHCIHAVQLKLLKTLIPDNEEMYKSIWNDAPNIYAELKFVLTQALLGDSLAADYLLFYLVSTIYNRQTVLVPGKFSLNIRGIPHDIGQSYTKHLYSLISYLVVKSEYLPIQIHTMNNRI
;
A
#
# COMPACT_ATOMS: atom_id res chain seq x y z
N MET A 1 -6.77 -6.18 19.76
CA MET A 1 -7.00 -4.85 19.11
C MET A 1 -8.29 -4.85 18.31
N ASP A 2 -8.81 -6.02 17.93
CA ASP A 2 -10.06 -6.18 17.17
C ASP A 2 -11.33 -5.58 17.80
N THR A 3 -11.29 -5.21 19.09
CA THR A 3 -12.39 -4.56 19.81
C THR A 3 -12.26 -3.04 19.89
N TRP A 4 -11.18 -2.45 19.33
CA TRP A 4 -11.00 -1.01 19.35
C TRP A 4 -11.97 -0.34 18.38
N THR A 5 -12.72 0.62 18.90
CA THR A 5 -13.58 1.54 18.14
C THR A 5 -13.06 2.96 18.29
N ALA A 6 -13.50 3.86 17.41
CA ALA A 6 -13.15 5.28 17.48
C ALA A 6 -13.54 5.90 18.85
N ASP A 7 -14.68 5.52 19.42
CA ASP A 7 -15.12 6.02 20.72
C ASP A 7 -14.22 5.57 21.87
N ILE A 8 -13.80 4.29 21.87
CA ILE A 8 -12.87 3.75 22.87
C ILE A 8 -11.51 4.45 22.76
N TRP A 9 -11.05 4.67 21.52
CA TRP A 9 -9.82 5.40 21.25
C TRP A 9 -9.87 6.83 21.77
N ASN A 10 -10.93 7.56 21.44
CA ASN A 10 -11.15 8.93 21.87
C ASN A 10 -11.21 9.08 23.40
N GLY A 11 -11.74 8.06 24.11
CA GLY A 11 -11.76 8.04 25.58
C GLY A 11 -10.44 7.63 26.25
N ASN A 12 -9.53 6.94 25.54
CA ASN A 12 -8.32 6.34 26.11
C ASN A 12 -7.07 6.54 25.24
N GLU A 13 -6.98 7.67 24.53
CA GLU A 13 -6.04 7.88 23.44
C GLU A 13 -4.58 7.61 23.84
N GLU A 14 -4.13 8.12 24.99
CA GLU A 14 -2.76 7.94 25.48
C GLU A 14 -2.40 6.47 25.72
N GLU A 15 -3.31 5.71 26.34
CA GLU A 15 -3.10 4.30 26.64
C GLU A 15 -3.12 3.46 25.36
N CYS A 16 -4.06 3.75 24.45
CA CYS A 16 -4.12 3.10 23.15
C CYS A 16 -2.86 3.39 22.30
N LYS A 17 -2.37 4.64 22.28
CA LYS A 17 -1.08 5.01 21.65
C LYS A 17 0.08 4.27 22.29
N ARG A 18 0.13 4.17 23.62
CA ARG A 18 1.19 3.44 24.34
C ARG A 18 1.24 1.97 23.92
N ILE A 19 0.09 1.29 23.96
CA ILE A 19 -0.02 -0.12 23.54
C ILE A 19 0.37 -0.26 22.06
N LEU A 20 -0.16 0.59 21.18
CA LEU A 20 0.12 0.51 19.75
C LEU A 20 1.60 0.70 19.40
N ASN A 21 2.33 1.50 20.19
CA ASN A 21 3.75 1.75 20.00
C ASN A 21 4.67 0.62 20.51
N GLU A 22 4.14 -0.37 21.24
CA GLU A 22 4.95 -1.53 21.64
C GLU A 22 5.37 -2.35 20.41
N PRO A 23 6.61 -2.89 20.39
CA PRO A 23 7.11 -3.67 19.26
C PRO A 23 6.21 -4.86 18.92
N GLY A 24 5.90 -5.05 17.64
CA GLY A 24 5.08 -6.18 17.17
C GLY A 24 3.57 -5.96 17.25
N ASN A 25 3.08 -4.83 17.79
CA ASN A 25 1.64 -4.62 17.95
C ASN A 25 0.95 -4.13 16.66
N TRP A 26 1.66 -3.43 15.77
CA TRP A 26 1.12 -3.07 14.44
C TRP A 26 0.79 -4.31 13.62
N GLU A 27 1.59 -5.35 13.76
CA GLU A 27 1.48 -6.61 13.04
C GLU A 27 0.25 -7.42 13.43
N LYS A 28 -0.24 -7.22 14.66
CA LYS A 28 -1.48 -7.82 15.17
C LYS A 28 -2.73 -7.15 14.60
N VAL A 29 -2.59 -5.95 14.01
CA VAL A 29 -3.71 -5.21 13.41
C VAL A 29 -4.06 -5.84 12.06
N PRO A 30 -5.33 -6.15 11.80
CA PRO A 30 -5.75 -6.79 10.57
C PRO A 30 -5.45 -5.90 9.36
N LEU A 31 -4.90 -6.53 8.33
CA LEU A 31 -4.44 -5.84 7.14
C LEU A 31 -5.62 -5.64 6.16
N LEU A 32 -5.78 -4.43 5.62
CA LEU A 32 -6.87 -4.06 4.72
C LEU A 32 -6.63 -4.64 3.32
N PHE A 33 -7.02 -5.89 3.11
CA PHE A 33 -6.92 -6.58 1.82
C PHE A 33 -8.19 -7.31 1.38
N ASP A 34 -9.25 -7.31 2.20
CA ASP A 34 -10.52 -7.98 1.89
C ASP A 34 -11.70 -7.00 1.99
N ASP A 35 -12.61 -7.04 1.01
CA ASP A 35 -13.85 -6.26 0.99
C ASP A 35 -14.83 -6.73 2.10
N LYS A 36 -14.50 -7.79 2.85
CA LYS A 36 -15.29 -8.35 3.96
C LYS A 36 -15.06 -7.68 5.32
N ILE A 37 -14.08 -6.78 5.45
CA ILE A 37 -13.82 -6.11 6.72
C ILE A 37 -14.96 -5.12 7.02
N ALA A 38 -15.52 -5.21 8.22
CA ALA A 38 -16.62 -4.35 8.64
C ALA A 38 -16.16 -2.89 8.80
N LEU A 39 -17.07 -1.94 8.53
CA LEU A 39 -16.78 -0.53 8.80
C LEU A 39 -16.63 -0.30 10.32
N GLY A 40 -15.82 0.68 10.69
CA GLY A 40 -15.49 1.01 12.08
C GLY A 40 -14.43 0.12 12.71
N THR A 41 -13.94 -0.91 12.02
CA THR A 41 -12.85 -1.76 12.53
C THR A 41 -11.51 -1.06 12.44
N PHE A 42 -10.64 -1.35 13.41
CA PHE A 42 -9.26 -0.92 13.39
C PHE A 42 -8.43 -1.77 12.42
N VAL A 43 -7.85 -1.14 11.40
CA VAL A 43 -7.15 -1.80 10.28
C VAL A 43 -5.77 -1.21 10.06
N ARG A 44 -4.94 -1.99 9.36
CA ARG A 44 -3.61 -1.61 8.90
C ARG A 44 -3.57 -1.62 7.38
N PHE A 45 -2.93 -0.61 6.79
CA PHE A 45 -2.79 -0.47 5.35
C PHE A 45 -1.36 -0.08 4.99
N LYS A 46 -0.83 -0.68 3.92
CA LYS A 46 0.47 -0.33 3.33
C LYS A 46 0.24 0.10 1.88
N GLY A 47 0.66 1.32 1.55
CA GLY A 47 0.38 1.89 0.24
C GLY A 47 1.33 3.02 -0.14
N MET A 48 1.22 3.45 -1.38
CA MET A 48 1.95 4.58 -1.93
C MET A 48 1.05 5.81 -2.00
N ILE A 49 1.55 6.97 -1.57
CA ILE A 49 0.86 8.26 -1.74
C ILE A 49 0.88 8.63 -3.22
N GLN A 50 -0.30 8.70 -3.83
CA GLN A 50 -0.47 9.11 -5.22
C GLN A 50 -0.83 10.58 -5.34
N ASP A 51 -1.66 11.09 -4.43
CA ASP A 51 -2.06 12.49 -4.40
C ASP A 51 -2.25 13.00 -2.95
N MET A 52 -2.19 14.31 -2.78
CA MET A 52 -2.42 15.02 -1.53
C MET A 52 -3.49 16.09 -1.79
N LEU A 53 -4.73 15.79 -1.39
CA LEU A 53 -5.88 16.66 -1.66
C LEU A 53 -5.92 17.82 -0.66
N ASN A 54 -6.75 18.82 -1.00
CA ASN A 54 -7.00 19.95 -0.11
C ASN A 54 -7.52 19.47 1.26
N PRO A 55 -7.10 20.10 2.36
CA PRO A 55 -7.64 19.81 3.67
C PRO A 55 -9.15 20.02 3.74
N GLU A 56 -9.79 19.23 4.59
CA GLU A 56 -11.20 19.39 4.93
C GLU A 56 -11.37 19.90 6.35
N TYR A 57 -12.34 20.79 6.53
CA TYR A 57 -12.72 21.28 7.84
C TYR A 57 -13.92 20.50 8.37
N TYR A 58 -13.88 20.15 9.66
CA TYR A 58 -14.96 19.43 10.34
C TYR A 58 -15.16 19.99 11.75
N SER A 59 -16.37 19.88 12.30
CA SER A 59 -16.61 20.24 13.70
C SER A 59 -16.00 19.18 14.62
N SER A 60 -15.24 19.57 15.64
CA SER A 60 -14.58 18.63 16.56
C SER A 60 -15.57 17.72 17.29
N ASN A 61 -16.74 18.27 17.61
CA ASN A 61 -17.82 17.59 18.29
C ASN A 61 -19.16 17.92 17.64
N TYR A 62 -20.14 17.05 17.86
CA TYR A 62 -21.52 17.27 17.47
C TYR A 62 -22.42 16.62 18.52
N LYS A 63 -23.65 17.11 18.61
CA LYS A 63 -24.69 16.55 19.46
C LYS A 63 -25.72 15.87 18.59
N ILE A 64 -26.15 14.68 18.99
CA ILE A 64 -27.33 14.03 18.45
C ILE A 64 -28.45 14.27 19.45
N ILE A 65 -29.50 14.99 19.06
CA ILE A 65 -30.64 15.33 19.90
C ILE A 65 -31.83 14.50 19.43
N ASN A 66 -32.47 13.76 20.32
CA ASN A 66 -33.72 13.06 20.00
C ASN A 66 -34.91 14.00 20.26
N SER A 67 -35.65 14.29 19.19
CA SER A 67 -36.78 15.24 19.21
C SER A 67 -37.96 14.78 20.06
N GLU A 68 -38.04 13.49 20.43
CA GLU A 68 -39.16 12.94 21.19
C GLU A 68 -38.97 13.01 22.70
N ASN A 69 -37.73 13.01 23.21
CA ASN A 69 -37.44 12.95 24.64
C ASN A 69 -36.45 14.02 25.13
N ASP A 70 -35.96 14.90 24.26
CA ASP A 70 -35.00 15.97 24.55
C ASP A 70 -33.66 15.45 25.15
N GLU A 71 -33.38 14.15 25.01
CA GLU A 71 -32.09 13.58 25.35
C GLU A 71 -31.07 13.88 24.25
N PHE A 72 -29.84 14.20 24.67
CA PHE A 72 -28.74 14.43 23.74
C PHE A 72 -27.55 13.53 24.05
N THR A 73 -26.88 13.08 22.99
CA THR A 73 -25.57 12.42 23.09
C THR A 73 -24.51 13.32 22.49
N LEU A 74 -23.46 13.62 23.25
CA LEU A 74 -22.31 14.36 22.76
C LEU A 74 -21.32 13.37 22.11
N CYS A 75 -21.01 13.58 20.84
CA CYS A 75 -20.13 12.73 20.06
C CYS A 75 -18.90 13.52 19.60
N GLN A 76 -17.74 12.86 19.59
CA GLN A 76 -16.52 13.42 18.99
C GLN A 76 -16.43 12.98 17.53
N ALA A 77 -16.19 13.91 16.62
CA ALA A 77 -16.12 13.63 15.18
C ALA A 77 -14.76 13.09 14.71
N LYS A 78 -13.79 13.01 15.62
CA LYS A 78 -12.44 12.50 15.32
C LYS A 78 -12.50 10.99 15.13
N TYR A 79 -11.75 10.52 14.14
CA TYR A 79 -11.58 9.11 13.77
C TYR A 79 -12.81 8.34 13.23
N HIS A 80 -13.91 9.03 12.92
CA HIS A 80 -15.05 8.42 12.22
C HIS A 80 -15.73 9.44 11.30
N SER A 81 -16.36 9.01 10.19
CA SER A 81 -17.17 9.91 9.34
C SER A 81 -18.68 9.74 9.59
N SER A 82 -19.07 8.68 10.29
CA SER A 82 -20.46 8.25 10.34
C SER A 82 -21.31 8.94 11.42
N THR A 83 -22.29 9.73 10.97
CA THR A 83 -23.60 9.91 11.63
C THR A 83 -24.55 8.72 11.34
N LYS A 84 -24.02 7.58 10.87
CA LYS A 84 -24.76 6.48 10.20
C LYS A 84 -25.75 5.71 11.08
N ASN A 85 -25.93 6.08 12.34
CA ASN A 85 -26.91 5.47 13.24
C ASN A 85 -27.99 6.46 13.72
N LEU A 86 -28.21 7.56 13.00
CA LEU A 86 -29.33 8.46 13.28
C LEU A 86 -30.64 7.69 13.18
N LYS A 87 -31.35 7.59 14.31
CA LYS A 87 -32.70 7.05 14.34
C LYS A 87 -33.69 8.08 13.77
N PRO A 88 -34.86 7.66 13.28
CA PRO A 88 -35.92 8.59 12.91
C PRO A 88 -36.24 9.53 14.09
N GLY A 89 -36.17 10.84 13.89
CA GLY A 89 -36.41 11.86 14.93
C GLY A 89 -35.14 12.40 15.62
N GLU A 90 -33.96 11.89 15.29
CA GLU A 90 -32.69 12.43 15.78
C GLU A 90 -32.15 13.53 14.85
N GLU A 91 -31.77 14.67 15.41
CA GLU A 91 -31.13 15.79 14.71
C GLU A 91 -29.66 15.95 15.13
N VAL A 92 -28.81 16.30 14.17
CA VAL A 92 -27.38 16.56 14.42
C VAL A 92 -27.13 18.06 14.54
N VAL A 93 -26.60 18.47 15.68
CA VAL A 93 -26.17 19.84 15.93
C VAL A 93 -24.65 19.87 16.03
N PHE A 94 -23.99 20.52 15.06
CA PHE A 94 -22.54 20.70 15.07
C PHE A 94 -22.10 21.69 16.15
N GLY A 95 -20.95 21.46 16.76
CA GLY A 95 -20.32 22.40 17.68
C GLY A 95 -19.64 23.57 16.95
N ASP A 96 -19.18 24.54 17.74
CA ASP A 96 -18.56 25.78 17.23
C ASP A 96 -17.06 25.61 16.92
N THR A 97 -16.44 24.55 17.41
CA THR A 97 -14.99 24.31 17.23
C THR A 97 -14.75 23.60 15.91
N LEU A 98 -14.22 24.32 14.93
CA LEU A 98 -13.75 23.75 13.67
C LEU A 98 -12.33 23.22 13.80
N MET A 99 -12.10 22.08 13.15
CA MET A 99 -10.85 21.34 13.09
C MET A 99 -10.51 21.05 11.63
N GLU A 100 -9.27 20.69 11.37
CA GLU A 100 -8.77 20.37 10.03
C GLU A 100 -8.34 18.91 9.96
N ARG A 101 -8.58 18.26 8.81
CA ARG A 101 -7.99 16.98 8.44
C ARG A 101 -7.41 17.04 7.04
N GLN A 102 -6.20 16.53 6.89
CA GLN A 102 -5.56 16.37 5.59
C GLN A 102 -5.98 15.06 4.95
N ILE A 103 -6.04 15.02 3.61
CA ILE A 103 -6.51 13.85 2.86
C ILE A 103 -5.40 13.39 1.92
N LEU A 104 -4.97 12.16 2.10
CA LEU A 104 -4.02 11.50 1.21
C LEU A 104 -4.77 10.50 0.34
N ALA A 105 -4.56 10.58 -0.96
CA ALA A 105 -4.96 9.53 -1.89
C ALA A 105 -3.85 8.49 -1.96
N CYS A 106 -4.15 7.28 -1.53
CA CYS A 106 -3.18 6.18 -1.54
C CYS A 106 -3.64 5.03 -2.42
N ILE A 107 -2.67 4.35 -3.02
CA ILE A 107 -2.90 3.11 -3.75
C ILE A 107 -2.08 1.97 -3.14
N PRO A 108 -2.48 0.70 -3.36
CA PRO A 108 -1.60 -0.43 -3.11
C PRO A 108 -0.24 -0.21 -3.79
N ILE A 109 0.83 -0.74 -3.18
CA ILE A 109 2.19 -0.55 -3.68
C ILE A 109 2.28 -1.12 -5.10
N PRO A 110 2.56 -0.29 -6.13
CA PRO A 110 2.51 -0.74 -7.51
C PRO A 110 3.66 -1.69 -7.82
N GLY A 111 3.36 -2.71 -8.65
CA GLY A 111 4.32 -3.71 -9.11
C GLY A 111 4.91 -4.58 -8.00
N LEU A 112 4.32 -4.63 -6.80
CA LEU A 112 4.83 -5.45 -5.71
C LEU A 112 4.65 -6.94 -6.03
N ASN A 113 5.74 -7.71 -6.01
CA ASN A 113 5.71 -9.13 -6.31
C ASN A 113 5.11 -9.95 -5.16
N GLU A 114 4.54 -11.12 -5.46
CA GLU A 114 3.80 -11.95 -4.48
C GLU A 114 4.63 -12.31 -3.25
N TRP A 115 5.87 -12.77 -3.43
CA TRP A 115 6.75 -13.10 -2.30
C TRP A 115 7.03 -11.87 -1.42
N ALA A 116 7.10 -10.68 -2.02
CA ALA A 116 7.31 -9.45 -1.30
C ALA A 116 6.05 -9.03 -0.54
N LYS A 117 4.85 -9.28 -1.09
CA LYS A 117 3.58 -9.12 -0.37
C LYS A 117 3.56 -9.99 0.88
N ASP A 118 3.88 -11.26 0.73
CA ASP A 118 3.91 -12.21 1.85
C ASP A 118 4.85 -11.72 2.95
N VAL A 119 6.06 -11.28 2.61
CA VAL A 119 7.00 -10.71 3.59
C VAL A 119 6.45 -9.42 4.22
N THR A 120 5.86 -8.52 3.43
CA THR A 120 5.29 -7.28 3.96
C THR A 120 4.07 -7.51 4.84
N ASN A 121 3.34 -8.61 4.63
CA ASN A 121 2.10 -8.95 5.31
C ASN A 121 2.35 -9.83 6.53
N THR A 122 3.35 -10.72 6.47
CA THR A 122 3.66 -11.77 7.45
C THR A 122 4.73 -11.36 8.45
N ASN A 123 4.76 -10.11 8.88
CA ASN A 123 5.63 -9.75 9.99
C ASN A 123 5.07 -10.35 11.28
N GLN A 124 5.43 -11.59 11.60
CA GLN A 124 5.73 -12.10 12.95
C GLN A 124 6.27 -13.54 12.84
N ASN A 125 7.41 -13.79 13.48
CA ASN A 125 7.83 -15.05 14.08
C ASN A 125 7.41 -16.36 13.36
N ALA A 126 8.28 -16.90 12.51
CA ALA A 126 8.42 -18.35 12.37
C ALA A 126 9.71 -18.71 11.61
N GLU A 127 10.82 -18.87 12.34
CA GLU A 127 11.92 -19.77 11.95
C GLU A 127 11.45 -21.23 11.94
N SER A 128 10.45 -21.57 11.13
CA SER A 128 9.98 -22.96 10.98
C SER A 128 9.22 -23.25 9.67
N GLN A 129 9.02 -22.28 8.77
CA GLN A 129 8.21 -22.49 7.56
C GLN A 129 8.94 -22.18 6.24
N LEU A 130 10.26 -22.04 6.25
CA LEU A 130 11.03 -21.76 5.04
C LEU A 130 11.03 -22.96 4.06
N GLU A 131 10.94 -24.20 4.57
CA GLU A 131 11.11 -25.40 3.74
C GLU A 131 9.83 -25.83 2.99
N GLU A 132 8.63 -25.60 3.53
CA GLU A 132 7.38 -25.98 2.83
C GLU A 132 6.93 -24.98 1.76
N ASN A 133 7.37 -23.72 1.84
CA ASN A 133 6.93 -22.66 0.94
C ASN A 133 7.70 -22.62 -0.39
N ILE A 134 8.87 -23.26 -0.49
CA ILE A 134 9.64 -23.32 -1.74
C ILE A 134 8.88 -24.13 -2.81
N SER A 135 8.19 -25.19 -2.40
CA SER A 135 7.45 -26.10 -3.28
C SER A 135 6.16 -25.51 -3.88
N LYS A 136 5.59 -24.48 -3.24
CA LYS A 136 4.37 -23.80 -3.72
C LYS A 136 4.65 -22.63 -4.66
N ARG A 137 5.91 -22.18 -4.77
CA ARG A 137 6.31 -21.06 -5.65
C ARG A 137 6.19 -21.38 -7.15
N ILE A 138 6.03 -22.64 -7.55
CA ILE A 138 6.07 -23.10 -8.95
C ILE A 138 4.76 -22.82 -9.73
N ARG A 139 3.69 -22.36 -9.08
CA ARG A 139 2.44 -22.03 -9.78
C ARG A 139 1.91 -20.68 -9.34
N LEU A 140 2.16 -19.63 -10.14
CA LEU A 140 1.22 -18.54 -10.42
C LEU A 140 1.80 -17.65 -11.53
N ASP A 141 1.01 -17.47 -12.59
CA ASP A 141 1.29 -16.58 -13.72
C ASP A 141 0.94 -15.14 -13.28
N PRO A 142 1.86 -14.14 -13.30
CA PRO A 142 1.61 -12.80 -12.74
C PRO A 142 0.87 -11.86 -13.72
N ALA A 143 0.09 -12.40 -14.66
CA ALA A 143 -0.64 -11.59 -15.60
C ALA A 143 -1.87 -10.94 -14.93
N CYS A 144 -1.75 -9.64 -14.63
CA CYS A 144 -2.83 -8.72 -14.29
C CYS A 144 -3.52 -8.95 -12.94
N GLN A 145 -2.99 -8.36 -11.87
CA GLN A 145 -3.83 -7.99 -10.73
C GLN A 145 -4.45 -6.61 -10.97
N LYS A 146 -5.75 -6.62 -11.25
CA LYS A 146 -6.62 -5.44 -11.22
C LYS A 146 -6.49 -4.76 -9.85
N TYR A 147 -5.88 -3.58 -9.78
CA TYR A 147 -6.01 -2.69 -8.62
C TYR A 147 -6.57 -1.33 -9.04
N PRO A 148 -7.89 -1.10 -8.93
CA PRO A 148 -8.45 0.24 -9.11
C PRO A 148 -9.33 0.64 -7.91
N LYS A 149 -8.79 0.58 -6.69
CA LYS A 149 -9.43 1.24 -5.55
C LYS A 149 -8.38 2.06 -4.83
N GLU A 150 -8.29 3.32 -5.24
CA GLU A 150 -7.73 4.40 -4.43
C GLU A 150 -8.37 4.35 -3.03
N ILE A 151 -7.57 4.54 -1.99
CA ILE A 151 -8.01 4.56 -0.60
C ILE A 151 -7.64 5.92 -0.05
N PHE A 152 -8.62 6.63 0.51
CA PHE A 152 -8.37 7.92 1.15
C PHE A 152 -7.91 7.73 2.58
N ILE A 153 -6.85 8.41 2.96
CA ILE A 153 -6.34 8.39 4.33
C ILE A 153 -6.54 9.79 4.91
N PHE A 154 -7.36 9.88 5.94
CA PHE A 154 -7.55 11.12 6.69
C PHE A 154 -6.53 11.21 7.80
N VAL A 155 -5.73 12.25 7.74
CA VAL A 155 -4.64 12.53 8.68
C VAL A 155 -5.02 13.74 9.50
N TYR A 156 -4.94 13.62 10.82
CA TYR A 156 -5.22 14.71 11.75
C TYR A 156 -3.90 15.39 12.13
N PRO A 157 -3.69 16.67 11.76
CA PRO A 157 -2.42 17.36 12.00
C PRO A 157 -2.01 17.44 13.49
N GLU A 158 -2.97 17.31 14.39
CA GLU A 158 -2.72 17.30 15.84
C GLU A 158 -2.01 16.03 16.32
N ASP A 159 -2.18 14.90 15.61
CA ASP A 159 -1.61 13.61 16.00
C ASP A 159 -0.43 13.20 15.11
N ILE A 160 -0.48 13.59 13.84
CA ILE A 160 0.46 13.14 12.82
C ILE A 160 1.04 14.37 12.13
N ASN A 161 2.36 14.56 12.29
CA ASN A 161 3.08 15.59 11.57
C ASN A 161 3.15 15.22 10.07
N SER A 162 2.36 15.90 9.25
CA SER A 162 2.26 15.65 7.82
C SER A 162 3.28 16.39 6.96
N ASN A 163 4.12 17.25 7.55
CA ASN A 163 5.09 18.07 6.80
C ASN A 163 6.17 17.24 6.07
N GLU A 164 6.43 16.02 6.52
CA GLU A 164 7.43 15.14 5.91
C GLU A 164 6.88 14.31 4.75
N LEU A 165 5.55 14.28 4.59
CA LEU A 165 4.88 13.46 3.59
C LEU A 165 4.99 14.09 2.20
N LYS A 166 5.33 13.25 1.22
CA LYS A 166 5.51 13.64 -0.18
C LYS A 166 4.91 12.57 -1.10
N LEU A 167 4.57 12.99 -2.31
CA LEU A 167 4.11 12.09 -3.36
C LEU A 167 5.11 10.96 -3.63
N ASN A 168 4.59 9.80 -4.01
CA ASN A 168 5.32 8.56 -4.30
C ASN A 168 6.03 7.91 -3.11
N GLN A 169 5.88 8.44 -1.90
CA GLN A 169 6.34 7.78 -0.69
C GLN A 169 5.45 6.60 -0.34
N ILE A 170 6.04 5.58 0.29
CA ILE A 170 5.32 4.43 0.80
C ILE A 170 5.06 4.65 2.29
N VAL A 171 3.81 4.49 2.69
CA VAL A 171 3.37 4.66 4.07
C VAL A 171 2.73 3.38 4.58
N GLU A 172 2.93 3.12 5.87
CA GLU A 172 2.15 2.18 6.65
C GLU A 172 1.25 2.97 7.59
N VAL A 173 -0.04 2.68 7.56
CA VAL A 173 -1.06 3.42 8.29
C VAL A 173 -1.88 2.45 9.12
N VAL A 174 -2.17 2.85 10.35
CA VAL A 174 -3.13 2.17 11.22
C VAL A 174 -4.23 3.17 11.60
N GLY A 175 -5.47 2.71 11.56
CA GLY A 175 -6.61 3.58 11.73
C GLY A 175 -7.94 2.86 11.56
N PHE A 176 -9.03 3.63 11.59
CA PHE A 176 -10.37 3.08 11.50
C PHE A 176 -10.89 3.11 10.07
N LEU A 177 -11.37 1.97 9.59
CA LEU A 177 -11.95 1.82 8.25
C LEU A 177 -13.34 2.48 8.19
N ASP A 178 -13.57 3.32 7.21
CA ASP A 178 -14.89 3.89 6.89
C ASP A 178 -15.08 3.95 5.36
N ARG A 179 -16.18 4.56 4.92
CA ARG A 179 -16.48 4.84 3.52
C ARG A 179 -16.79 6.31 3.32
N ARG A 180 -16.18 6.86 2.27
CA ARG A 180 -16.50 8.15 1.71
C ARG A 180 -17.38 7.97 0.48
N THR A 181 -18.45 8.74 0.43
CA THR A 181 -19.27 8.92 -0.78
C THR A 181 -18.69 10.09 -1.57
N ILE A 182 -18.24 9.85 -2.80
CA ILE A 182 -17.81 10.91 -3.71
C ILE A 182 -19.00 11.22 -4.63
N GLN A 183 -19.41 12.47 -4.66
CA GLN A 183 -20.34 12.96 -5.68
C GLN A 183 -19.50 13.31 -6.90
N ASP A 184 -19.75 12.61 -8.02
CA ASP A 184 -19.16 12.99 -9.30
C ASP A 184 -19.87 14.26 -9.76
N ASP A 185 -19.20 15.41 -9.61
CA ASP A 185 -19.62 16.68 -10.18
C ASP A 185 -19.28 16.68 -11.69
N ASN A 186 -19.92 15.77 -12.42
CA ASN A 186 -19.92 15.82 -13.87
C ASN A 186 -20.74 17.05 -14.24
N GLY A 187 -20.06 18.09 -14.75
CA GLY A 187 -20.63 19.40 -15.09
C GLY A 187 -21.68 19.43 -16.22
N ASP A 188 -22.43 18.34 -16.41
CA ASP A 188 -23.54 18.26 -17.35
C ASP A 188 -24.85 18.62 -16.63
N LEU A 189 -25.36 19.80 -16.98
CA LEU A 189 -26.56 20.46 -16.45
C LEU A 189 -27.90 19.75 -16.74
N GLU A 190 -27.94 18.45 -16.99
CA GLU A 190 -29.20 17.74 -17.27
C GLU A 190 -29.32 16.38 -16.55
N GLY A 191 -29.88 16.42 -15.34
CA GLY A 191 -31.03 15.58 -14.99
C GLY A 191 -30.90 14.05 -14.98
N GLN A 192 -29.71 13.47 -14.78
CA GLN A 192 -29.57 12.04 -14.46
C GLN A 192 -28.85 11.86 -13.13
N SER A 193 -29.42 11.01 -12.26
CA SER A 193 -28.93 10.72 -10.92
C SER A 193 -27.42 10.45 -10.93
N SER A 194 -26.63 11.36 -10.36
CA SER A 194 -25.21 11.17 -10.12
C SER A 194 -25.01 9.91 -9.28
N ILE A 195 -24.48 8.84 -9.88
CA ILE A 195 -24.15 7.61 -9.16
C ILE A 195 -23.01 7.96 -8.22
N ALA A 196 -23.31 8.13 -6.94
CA ALA A 196 -22.30 8.45 -5.96
C ALA A 196 -21.36 7.25 -5.80
N LYS A 197 -20.07 7.45 -6.08
CA LYS A 197 -19.08 6.38 -5.98
C LYS A 197 -18.63 6.28 -4.54
N GLU A 198 -18.93 5.15 -3.89
CA GLU A 198 -18.39 4.85 -2.56
C GLU A 198 -16.96 4.32 -2.68
N THR A 199 -16.06 4.93 -1.93
CA THR A 199 -14.66 4.53 -1.81
C THR A 199 -14.30 4.33 -0.34
N HIS A 200 -13.48 3.32 -0.05
CA HIS A 200 -13.00 3.09 1.32
C HIS A 200 -12.04 4.21 1.74
N CYS A 201 -12.14 4.61 2.99
CA CYS A 201 -11.21 5.54 3.61
C CYS A 201 -10.76 5.03 4.99
N ILE A 202 -9.61 5.50 5.44
CA ILE A 202 -9.05 5.18 6.75
C ILE A 202 -8.87 6.49 7.51
N HIS A 203 -9.45 6.58 8.70
CA HIS A 203 -9.10 7.63 9.62
C HIS A 203 -7.81 7.24 10.35
N ALA A 204 -6.69 7.81 9.92
CA ALA A 204 -5.36 7.46 10.42
C ALA A 204 -5.19 7.95 11.85
N VAL A 205 -4.83 7.01 12.70
CA VAL A 205 -4.44 7.24 14.09
C VAL A 205 -2.93 7.39 14.19
N GLN A 206 -2.20 6.57 13.42
CA GLN A 206 -0.76 6.66 13.32
C GLN A 206 -0.29 6.27 11.92
N LEU A 207 0.80 6.89 11.48
CA LEU A 207 1.37 6.72 10.16
C LEU A 207 2.90 6.61 10.27
N LYS A 208 3.49 5.67 9.53
CA LYS A 208 4.93 5.47 9.41
C LYS A 208 5.36 5.59 7.95
N LEU A 209 6.43 6.34 7.70
CA LEU A 209 7.09 6.37 6.40
C LEU A 209 7.98 5.13 6.24
N LEU A 210 7.74 4.32 5.22
CA LEU A 210 8.54 3.14 4.91
C LEU A 210 9.63 3.50 3.90
N LYS A 211 10.89 3.46 4.35
CA LYS A 211 12.07 3.65 3.48
C LYS A 211 12.43 2.37 2.73
N THR A 212 12.29 1.22 3.40
CA THR A 212 12.48 -0.12 2.85
C THR A 212 11.20 -0.92 3.00
N LEU A 213 10.92 -1.78 2.01
CA LEU A 213 9.75 -2.66 2.04
C LEU A 213 10.03 -3.99 2.73
N ILE A 214 11.29 -4.37 2.74
CA ILE A 214 11.77 -5.59 3.37
C ILE A 214 12.47 -5.17 4.66
N PRO A 215 12.14 -5.78 5.80
CA PRO A 215 12.81 -5.49 7.05
C PRO A 215 14.29 -5.87 6.97
N ASP A 216 15.14 -4.98 7.45
CA ASP A 216 16.58 -5.23 7.53
C ASP A 216 16.86 -6.19 8.71
N ASN A 217 17.44 -7.35 8.43
CA ASN A 217 17.89 -8.31 9.45
C ASN A 217 19.41 -8.47 9.38
N GLU A 218 20.11 -7.82 10.30
CA GLU A 218 21.58 -7.83 10.43
C GLU A 218 22.19 -9.23 10.53
N GLU A 219 21.53 -10.17 11.21
CA GLU A 219 22.04 -11.54 11.34
C GLU A 219 21.91 -12.30 10.02
N MET A 220 20.80 -12.09 9.30
CA MET A 220 20.59 -12.65 7.97
C MET A 220 21.64 -12.16 6.97
N TYR A 221 21.98 -10.86 6.99
CA TYR A 221 23.01 -10.31 6.10
C TYR A 221 24.37 -10.97 6.33
N LYS A 222 24.78 -11.18 7.58
CA LYS A 222 26.07 -11.82 7.89
C LYS A 222 26.15 -13.24 7.34
N SER A 223 25.07 -14.00 7.43
CA SER A 223 24.99 -15.34 6.83
C SER A 223 25.10 -15.27 5.31
N ILE A 224 24.34 -14.39 4.66
CA ILE A 224 24.34 -14.21 3.20
C ILE A 224 25.72 -13.78 2.69
N TRP A 225 26.42 -12.89 3.42
CA TRP A 225 27.74 -12.40 3.03
C TRP A 225 28.79 -13.50 2.97
N ASN A 226 28.73 -14.50 3.86
CA ASN A 226 29.67 -15.62 3.85
C ASN A 226 29.48 -16.51 2.61
N ASP A 227 28.23 -16.65 2.14
CA ASP A 227 27.87 -17.47 0.98
C ASP A 227 27.80 -16.68 -0.34
N ALA A 228 28.04 -15.36 -0.30
CA ALA A 228 27.88 -14.47 -1.44
C ALA A 228 28.61 -14.94 -2.73
N PRO A 229 29.84 -15.48 -2.69
CA PRO A 229 30.51 -15.99 -3.90
C PRO A 229 29.77 -17.16 -4.55
N ASN A 230 29.22 -18.06 -3.73
CA ASN A 230 28.48 -19.23 -4.20
C ASN A 230 27.12 -18.81 -4.76
N ILE A 231 26.39 -17.94 -4.03
CA ILE A 231 25.11 -17.36 -4.47
C ILE A 231 25.28 -16.63 -5.81
N TYR A 232 26.36 -15.85 -5.94
CA TYR A 232 26.69 -15.16 -7.19
C TYR A 232 26.90 -16.15 -8.34
N ALA A 233 27.69 -17.21 -8.13
CA ALA A 233 27.99 -18.20 -9.16
C ALA A 233 26.72 -18.95 -9.61
N GLU A 234 25.87 -19.36 -8.67
CA GLU A 234 24.59 -20.03 -8.94
C GLU A 234 23.61 -19.10 -9.67
N LEU A 235 23.44 -17.88 -9.18
CA LEU A 235 22.54 -16.90 -9.81
C LEU A 235 23.01 -16.56 -11.22
N LYS A 236 24.31 -16.33 -11.42
CA LYS A 236 24.87 -16.08 -12.75
C LYS A 236 24.62 -17.27 -13.68
N PHE A 237 24.79 -18.49 -13.20
CA PHE A 237 24.52 -19.69 -13.99
C PHE A 237 23.05 -19.75 -14.43
N VAL A 238 22.10 -19.54 -13.50
CA VAL A 238 20.66 -19.51 -13.80
C VAL A 238 20.33 -18.43 -14.82
N LEU A 239 20.85 -17.21 -14.64
CA LEU A 239 20.64 -16.11 -15.58
C LEU A 239 21.24 -16.40 -16.96
N THR A 240 22.40 -17.07 -17.01
CA THR A 240 23.03 -17.49 -18.29
C THR A 240 22.13 -18.48 -19.03
N GLN A 241 21.54 -19.46 -18.33
CA GLN A 241 20.59 -20.39 -18.95
C GLN A 241 19.30 -19.67 -19.39
N ALA A 242 18.79 -18.75 -18.58
CA ALA A 242 17.61 -17.94 -18.93
C ALA A 242 17.86 -17.03 -20.15
N LEU A 243 19.12 -16.65 -20.38
CA LEU A 243 19.58 -15.86 -21.52
C LEU A 243 20.23 -16.73 -22.61
N LEU A 244 19.77 -17.97 -22.73
CA LEU A 244 20.07 -18.86 -23.86
C LEU A 244 21.56 -19.20 -24.00
N GLY A 245 22.28 -19.24 -22.89
CA GLY A 245 23.72 -19.52 -22.84
C GLY A 245 24.61 -18.28 -22.94
N ASP A 246 24.05 -17.08 -23.10
CA ASP A 246 24.82 -15.84 -23.14
C ASP A 246 25.24 -15.40 -21.74
N SER A 247 26.48 -15.74 -21.36
CA SER A 247 27.04 -15.37 -20.06
C SER A 247 27.26 -13.87 -19.91
N LEU A 248 27.52 -13.16 -21.01
CA LEU A 248 27.78 -11.73 -20.98
C LEU A 248 26.48 -10.95 -20.74
N ALA A 249 25.40 -11.33 -21.42
CA ALA A 249 24.08 -10.78 -21.17
C ALA A 249 23.63 -11.04 -19.72
N ALA A 250 23.97 -12.19 -19.15
CA ALA A 250 23.68 -12.53 -17.76
C ALA A 250 24.41 -11.62 -16.77
N ASP A 251 25.69 -11.33 -17.00
CA ASP A 251 26.44 -10.37 -16.18
C ASP A 251 25.80 -8.97 -16.24
N TYR A 252 25.42 -8.50 -17.44
CA TYR A 252 24.75 -7.21 -17.58
C TYR A 252 23.39 -7.15 -16.87
N LEU A 253 22.59 -8.22 -16.98
CA LEU A 253 21.31 -8.30 -16.27
C LEU A 253 21.52 -8.31 -14.76
N LEU A 254 22.49 -9.08 -14.26
CA LEU A 254 22.82 -9.11 -12.85
C LEU A 254 23.23 -7.72 -12.35
N PHE A 255 24.17 -7.06 -13.03
CA PHE A 255 24.59 -5.70 -12.68
C PHE A 255 23.44 -4.69 -12.73
N TYR A 256 22.52 -4.84 -13.67
CA TYR A 256 21.31 -4.02 -13.72
C TYR A 256 20.43 -4.22 -12.48
N LEU A 257 20.21 -5.48 -12.05
CA LEU A 257 19.37 -5.80 -10.90
C LEU A 257 19.94 -5.30 -9.55
N VAL A 258 21.27 -5.29 -9.40
CA VAL A 258 21.93 -4.73 -8.18
C VAL A 258 22.28 -3.25 -8.29
N SER A 259 22.08 -2.62 -9.46
CA SER A 259 22.40 -1.21 -9.65
C SER A 259 21.54 -0.33 -8.74
N THR A 260 22.18 0.61 -8.03
CA THR A 260 21.48 1.59 -7.20
C THR A 260 21.84 3.01 -7.63
N ILE A 261 20.90 3.94 -7.45
CA ILE A 261 21.14 5.37 -7.67
C ILE A 261 21.86 5.91 -6.43
N TYR A 262 23.17 6.07 -6.54
CA TYR A 262 24.00 6.57 -5.43
C TYR A 262 24.22 8.08 -5.47
N ASN A 263 23.90 8.74 -6.58
CA ASN A 263 24.04 10.19 -6.72
C ASN A 263 22.95 10.77 -7.62
N ARG A 264 22.36 11.89 -7.21
CA ARG A 264 21.41 12.67 -8.01
C ARG A 264 21.99 14.05 -8.20
N GLN A 265 22.48 14.34 -9.41
CA GLN A 265 22.87 15.68 -9.81
C GLN A 265 21.77 16.27 -10.71
N THR A 266 21.66 17.60 -10.73
CA THR A 266 20.54 18.34 -11.34
C THR A 266 20.29 18.05 -12.82
N VAL A 267 21.28 17.53 -13.56
CA VAL A 267 21.18 17.27 -15.01
C VAL A 267 21.24 15.78 -15.35
N LEU A 268 21.81 14.95 -14.46
CA LEU A 268 21.99 13.52 -14.68
C LEU A 268 21.75 12.76 -13.38
N VAL A 269 21.03 11.65 -13.47
CA VAL A 269 20.85 10.70 -12.37
C VAL A 269 21.63 9.41 -12.71
N PRO A 270 22.94 9.35 -12.41
CA PRO A 270 23.72 8.12 -12.54
C PRO A 270 23.04 6.96 -11.78
N GLY A 271 22.99 5.78 -12.41
CA GLY A 271 22.46 4.56 -11.77
C GLY A 271 21.10 4.08 -12.27
N LYS A 272 20.45 4.76 -13.23
CA LYS A 272 19.34 4.19 -14.02
C LYS A 272 19.80 3.92 -15.45
N PHE A 273 20.40 2.75 -15.67
CA PHE A 273 20.80 2.31 -17.00
C PHE A 273 19.75 1.35 -17.57
N SER A 274 19.08 1.71 -18.66
CA SER A 274 18.20 0.77 -19.35
C SER A 274 19.03 -0.34 -20.00
N LEU A 275 18.71 -1.60 -19.71
CA LEU A 275 19.31 -2.75 -20.36
C LEU A 275 18.44 -3.20 -21.55
N ASN A 276 19.03 -3.24 -22.75
CA ASN A 276 18.37 -3.70 -23.96
C ASN A 276 18.96 -5.04 -24.39
N ILE A 277 18.17 -6.11 -24.32
CA ILE A 277 18.54 -7.44 -24.80
C ILE A 277 17.95 -7.62 -26.20
N ARG A 278 18.78 -8.05 -27.17
CA ARG A 278 18.40 -8.20 -28.58
C ARG A 278 18.91 -9.53 -29.12
N GLY A 279 18.43 -9.90 -30.31
CA GLY A 279 18.88 -11.12 -30.99
C GLY A 279 18.26 -12.40 -30.43
N ILE A 280 17.12 -12.30 -29.75
CA ILE A 280 16.36 -13.47 -29.30
C ILE A 280 15.89 -14.27 -30.54
N PRO A 281 16.28 -15.54 -30.67
CA PRO A 281 15.86 -16.39 -31.79
C PRO A 281 14.34 -16.49 -31.93
N HIS A 282 13.84 -16.44 -33.17
CA HIS A 282 12.39 -16.41 -33.46
C HIS A 282 11.64 -17.71 -33.11
N ASP A 283 12.36 -18.82 -33.02
CA ASP A 283 11.88 -20.18 -32.73
C ASP A 283 11.65 -20.44 -31.23
N ILE A 284 12.19 -19.61 -30.34
CA ILE A 284 12.09 -19.78 -28.87
C ILE A 284 10.73 -19.34 -28.32
N GLY A 285 9.85 -18.83 -29.19
CA GLY A 285 8.42 -18.62 -28.91
C GLY A 285 8.08 -17.30 -28.22
N GLN A 286 6.83 -16.85 -28.40
CA GLN A 286 6.34 -15.56 -27.88
C GLN A 286 6.34 -15.47 -26.34
N SER A 287 6.34 -16.62 -25.65
CA SER A 287 6.29 -16.69 -24.18
C SER A 287 7.63 -16.51 -23.48
N TYR A 288 8.75 -16.52 -24.21
CA TYR A 288 10.09 -16.37 -23.62
C TYR A 288 10.19 -15.16 -22.69
N THR A 289 9.72 -14.00 -23.14
CA THR A 289 9.78 -12.76 -22.37
C THR A 289 8.93 -12.82 -21.10
N LYS A 290 7.83 -13.57 -21.09
CA LYS A 290 7.00 -13.80 -19.89
C LYS A 290 7.72 -14.71 -18.90
N HIS A 291 8.38 -15.76 -19.36
CA HIS A 291 9.17 -16.64 -18.50
C HIS A 291 10.38 -15.91 -17.89
N LEU A 292 11.08 -15.10 -18.70
CA LEU A 292 12.18 -14.27 -18.20
C LEU A 292 11.68 -13.26 -17.16
N TYR A 293 10.52 -12.62 -17.41
CA TYR A 293 9.88 -11.75 -16.44
C TYR A 293 9.52 -12.48 -15.15
N SER A 294 8.90 -13.66 -15.26
CA SER A 294 8.54 -14.50 -14.11
C SER A 294 9.78 -14.79 -13.26
N LEU A 295 10.90 -15.21 -13.86
CA LEU A 295 12.17 -15.40 -13.16
C LEU A 295 12.63 -14.13 -12.42
N ILE A 296 12.65 -12.98 -13.11
CA ILE A 296 13.06 -11.70 -12.51
C ILE A 296 12.15 -11.32 -11.34
N SER A 297 10.84 -11.58 -11.45
CA SER A 297 9.86 -11.25 -10.40
C SER A 297 10.13 -11.98 -9.06
N TYR A 298 10.79 -13.14 -9.09
CA TYR A 298 11.23 -13.83 -7.87
C TYR A 298 12.49 -13.22 -7.23
N LEU A 299 13.27 -12.45 -7.99
CA LEU A 299 14.52 -11.85 -7.53
C LEU A 299 14.32 -10.44 -6.96
N VAL A 300 13.35 -9.70 -7.49
CA VAL A 300 13.15 -8.28 -7.12
C VAL A 300 11.87 -8.07 -6.33
N VAL A 301 11.88 -7.03 -5.49
CA VAL A 301 10.71 -6.65 -4.67
C VAL A 301 9.56 -6.15 -5.53
N LYS A 302 9.90 -5.38 -6.57
CA LYS A 302 8.94 -4.79 -7.49
C LYS A 302 9.30 -5.07 -8.94
N SER A 303 8.33 -5.53 -9.72
CA SER A 303 8.44 -5.63 -11.17
C SER A 303 7.07 -5.55 -11.83
N GLU A 304 7.04 -5.11 -13.08
CA GLU A 304 5.83 -5.08 -13.91
C GLU A 304 6.19 -5.51 -15.33
N TYR A 305 5.36 -6.34 -15.96
CA TYR A 305 5.55 -6.77 -17.35
C TYR A 305 4.63 -5.99 -18.27
N LEU A 306 5.21 -5.13 -19.10
CA LEU A 306 4.49 -4.37 -20.09
C LEU A 306 4.82 -4.86 -21.51
N PRO A 307 3.95 -5.65 -22.16
CA PRO A 307 4.15 -6.03 -23.56
C PRO A 307 3.88 -4.83 -24.46
N ILE A 308 4.94 -4.31 -25.11
CA ILE A 308 4.85 -3.17 -26.03
C ILE A 308 4.39 -3.66 -27.41
N GLN A 309 3.15 -4.13 -27.51
CA GLN A 309 2.50 -4.49 -28.77
C GLN A 309 1.56 -3.37 -29.21
N ILE A 310 1.38 -3.16 -30.52
CA ILE A 310 0.56 -2.06 -31.07
C ILE A 310 -0.85 -2.06 -30.47
N HIS A 311 -1.47 -3.22 -30.31
CA HIS A 311 -2.80 -3.32 -29.70
C HIS A 311 -2.80 -2.95 -28.21
N THR A 312 -1.75 -3.31 -27.46
CA THR A 312 -1.59 -2.97 -26.04
C THR A 312 -1.35 -1.48 -25.84
N MET A 313 -0.62 -0.83 -26.76
CA MET A 313 -0.39 0.61 -26.69
C MET A 313 -1.61 1.45 -27.08
N ASN A 314 -2.45 0.93 -27.98
CA ASN A 314 -3.62 1.65 -28.48
C ASN A 314 -4.85 1.51 -27.57
N ASN A 315 -4.89 0.48 -26.73
CA ASN A 315 -5.91 0.32 -25.71
C ASN A 315 -5.37 0.96 -24.42
N ARG A 316 -6.02 2.03 -23.93
CA ARG A 316 -5.61 2.74 -22.71
C ARG A 316 -5.44 1.74 -21.55
N ILE A 317 -4.23 1.72 -20.98
CA ILE A 317 -3.92 1.17 -19.66
C ILE A 317 -4.55 2.10 -18.62
#